data_AF-A0A1W1VS20-F1
#
_entry.id   AF-A0A1W1VS20-F1
#
_cell.length_a   1.000
_cell.length_b   1.000
_cell.length_c   1.000
_cell.angle_alpha   90.00
_cell.angle_beta   90.00
_cell.angle_gamma   90.00
#
_symmetry.space_group_name_H-M   'P 1'
#
loop_
_entity.id
_entity.type
_entity.pdbx_description
1 polymer ?
#
loop_
_entity_poly.entity_id
_entity_poly.type
_entity_poly.pdbx_seq_one_letter_code
_entity_poly.pdbx_strand_id
1 'polypeptide(L)'
;MTNATNAVYSLIVRALSGIVSERAAETMLRAALGEQGLTPEGVNAQDMQRVLSGPLLARVSNVLPPARARSELRGLAARLQAQYPKAPTLFLEPAAAWEDPGDLSADDFEFDDPEYTSVPTERRYALGSPDGQQALIQDLGRIQGVQGILVCRANGEVLREKALSGVGNLGSVIAATAMLFQKRALTLMSADMGQQTVCMRPVGSYCVAVVAGPGVNIGRLLSELQQIREAA
;
A
#
# COMPACT_ATOMS: atom_id res chain seq x y z
N MET A 1 -9.42 45.48 6.51
CA MET A 1 -9.97 44.88 5.29
C MET A 1 -9.79 43.37 5.41
N THR A 2 -10.88 42.65 5.65
CA THR A 2 -10.89 41.20 5.86
C THR A 2 -10.53 40.52 4.55
N ASN A 3 -9.29 40.02 4.47
CA ASN A 3 -8.78 39.35 3.28
C ASN A 3 -9.54 38.03 3.14
N ALA A 4 -10.50 37.96 2.22
CA ALA A 4 -11.35 36.78 2.02
C ALA A 4 -10.47 35.63 1.55
N THR A 5 -10.02 34.80 2.49
CA THR A 5 -9.15 33.66 2.18
C THR A 5 -9.91 32.69 1.30
N ASN A 6 -9.43 32.49 0.08
CA ASN A 6 -10.04 31.62 -0.90
C ASN A 6 -10.27 30.21 -0.31
N ALA A 7 -11.50 29.70 -0.41
CA ALA A 7 -11.89 28.43 0.20
C ALA A 7 -11.09 27.24 -0.31
N VAL A 8 -10.70 27.25 -1.60
CA VAL A 8 -9.86 26.21 -2.22
C VAL A 8 -8.46 26.24 -1.64
N TYR A 9 -7.87 27.44 -1.50
CA TYR A 9 -6.56 27.62 -0.88
C TYR A 9 -6.54 27.13 0.57
N SER A 10 -7.48 27.59 1.39
CA SER A 10 -7.60 27.20 2.81
C SER A 10 -7.76 25.70 3.01
N LEU A 11 -8.52 25.04 2.12
CA LEU A 11 -8.73 23.60 2.18
C LEU A 11 -7.42 22.84 1.95
N ILE A 12 -6.65 23.22 0.94
CA ILE A 12 -5.40 22.55 0.60
C ILE A 12 -4.34 22.79 1.67
N VAL A 13 -4.22 24.02 2.18
CA VAL A 13 -3.34 24.31 3.33
C VAL A 13 -3.68 23.41 4.50
N ARG A 14 -4.95 23.38 4.93
CA ARG A 14 -5.40 22.56 6.07
C ARG A 14 -5.07 21.08 5.88
N ALA A 15 -5.19 20.58 4.66
CA ALA A 15 -4.94 19.18 4.38
C ALA A 15 -3.44 18.84 4.31
N LEU A 16 -2.62 19.75 3.77
CA LEU A 16 -1.15 19.63 3.79
C LEU A 16 -0.58 19.74 5.21
N SER A 17 -1.22 20.54 6.08
CA SER A 17 -0.85 20.65 7.50
C SER A 17 -1.00 19.34 8.29
N GLY A 18 -1.68 18.33 7.73
CA GLY A 18 -1.72 16.97 8.30
C GLY A 18 -0.44 16.16 8.03
N ILE A 19 0.39 16.62 7.10
CA ILE A 19 1.60 15.93 6.62
C ILE A 19 2.86 16.70 7.02
N VAL A 20 2.81 18.02 6.93
CA VAL A 20 3.88 18.95 7.32
C VAL A 20 3.36 19.97 8.31
N SER A 21 4.22 20.79 8.91
CA SER A 21 3.76 21.89 9.75
C SER A 21 2.94 22.90 8.94
N GLU A 22 1.99 23.59 9.60
CA GLU A 22 1.10 24.56 8.95
C GLU A 22 1.87 25.67 8.22
N ARG A 23 2.92 26.20 8.85
CA ARG A 23 3.80 27.19 8.22
C ARG A 23 4.52 26.65 6.99
N ALA A 24 4.90 25.38 6.99
CA ALA A 24 5.53 24.73 5.84
C ALA A 24 4.52 24.47 4.72
N ALA A 25 3.29 24.06 5.06
CA ALA A 25 2.18 23.89 4.11
C ALA A 25 1.88 25.19 3.36
N GLU A 26 1.71 26.30 4.08
CA GLU A 26 1.47 27.62 3.48
C GLU A 26 2.63 28.08 2.61
N THR A 27 3.86 27.95 3.11
CA THR A 27 5.07 28.37 2.39
C THR A 27 5.24 27.58 1.09
N MET A 28 5.07 26.26 1.14
CA MET A 28 5.18 25.40 -0.04
C MET A 28 4.06 25.66 -1.04
N LEU A 29 2.82 25.82 -0.58
CA LEU A 29 1.70 26.09 -1.47
C LEU A 29 1.84 27.47 -2.14
N ARG A 30 2.23 28.51 -1.38
CA ARG A 30 2.46 29.84 -1.93
C ARG A 30 3.60 29.85 -2.95
N ALA A 31 4.69 29.13 -2.68
CA ALA A 31 5.80 28.98 -3.62
C ALA A 31 5.40 28.18 -4.87
N ALA A 32 4.53 27.18 -4.74
CA ALA A 32 4.02 26.39 -5.86
C ALA A 32 3.03 27.17 -6.75
N LEU A 33 2.22 28.05 -6.15
CA LEU A 33 1.35 28.99 -6.86
C LEU A 33 2.16 30.05 -7.63
N GLY A 34 3.20 30.59 -7.00
CA GLY A 34 4.07 31.61 -7.61
C GLY A 34 4.77 31.12 -8.89
N GLU A 35 5.16 29.84 -8.96
CA GLU A 35 5.75 29.24 -10.17
C GLU A 35 4.79 29.17 -11.35
N GLN A 36 3.48 29.18 -11.09
CA GLN A 36 2.43 29.19 -12.10
C GLN A 36 1.85 30.60 -12.33
N GLY A 37 2.44 31.64 -11.70
CA GLY A 37 1.93 33.01 -11.76
C GLY A 37 0.57 33.21 -11.08
N LEU A 38 0.19 32.30 -10.17
CA LEU A 38 -1.11 32.30 -9.49
C LEU A 38 -1.03 32.97 -8.12
N THR A 39 -2.14 33.56 -7.68
CA THR A 39 -2.27 34.15 -6.35
C THR A 39 -3.16 33.31 -5.44
N PRO A 40 -2.91 33.30 -4.11
CA PRO A 40 -3.77 32.60 -3.14
C PRO A 40 -5.24 33.04 -3.17
N GLU A 41 -5.51 34.29 -3.56
CA GLU A 41 -6.85 34.88 -3.58
C GLU A 41 -7.62 34.50 -4.87
N GLY A 42 -6.93 34.43 -6.02
CA GLY A 42 -7.55 34.20 -7.33
C GLY A 42 -7.53 32.76 -7.83
N VAL A 43 -6.90 31.83 -7.11
CA VAL A 43 -6.76 30.44 -7.57
C VAL A 43 -8.10 29.70 -7.59
N ASN A 44 -8.44 29.08 -8.72
CA ASN A 44 -9.62 28.22 -8.84
C ASN A 44 -9.25 26.74 -8.61
N ALA A 45 -10.25 25.86 -8.57
CA ALA A 45 -10.02 24.42 -8.33
C ALA A 45 -9.21 23.74 -9.46
N GLN A 46 -9.33 24.18 -10.71
CA GLN A 46 -8.60 23.62 -11.84
C GLN A 46 -7.11 24.03 -11.82
N ASP A 47 -6.84 25.29 -11.50
CA ASP A 47 -5.49 25.81 -11.29
C ASP A 47 -4.81 25.08 -10.13
N MET A 48 -5.55 24.86 -9.04
CA MET A 48 -5.06 24.12 -7.89
C MET A 48 -4.72 22.66 -8.24
N GLN A 49 -5.48 22.00 -9.13
CA GLN A 49 -5.14 20.65 -9.59
C GLN A 49 -3.82 20.61 -10.36
N ARG A 50 -3.53 21.62 -11.19
CA ARG A 50 -2.22 21.73 -11.88
C ARG A 50 -1.07 21.92 -10.89
N VAL A 51 -1.28 22.73 -9.87
CA VAL A 51 -0.30 22.99 -8.81
C VAL A 51 -0.01 21.71 -8.01
N LEU A 52 -1.07 20.95 -7.66
CA LEU A 52 -0.96 19.68 -6.94
C LEU A 52 -0.20 18.61 -7.76
N SER A 53 -0.40 18.54 -9.08
CA SER A 53 0.20 17.52 -9.95
C SER A 53 1.64 17.77 -10.38
N GLY A 54 2.12 19.01 -10.32
CA GLY A 54 3.49 19.34 -10.72
C GLY A 54 4.29 20.03 -9.61
N PRO A 55 4.23 21.37 -9.51
CA PRO A 55 5.07 22.17 -8.62
C PRO A 55 5.07 21.73 -7.15
N LEU A 56 3.89 21.34 -6.64
CA LEU A 56 3.75 20.93 -5.26
C LEU A 56 4.19 19.47 -5.06
N LEU A 57 3.95 18.58 -6.03
CA LEU A 57 4.43 17.20 -5.99
C LEU A 57 5.95 17.14 -5.90
N ALA A 58 6.67 17.94 -6.70
CA ALA A 58 8.12 18.00 -6.66
C ALA A 58 8.63 18.41 -5.26
N ARG A 59 8.00 19.39 -4.62
CA ARG A 59 8.36 19.87 -3.28
C ARG A 59 8.07 18.86 -2.19
N VAL A 60 6.89 18.26 -2.20
CA VAL A 60 6.49 17.25 -1.21
C VAL A 60 7.37 15.99 -1.33
N SER A 61 7.80 15.64 -2.54
CA SER A 61 8.73 14.51 -2.78
C SER A 61 10.16 14.76 -2.25
N ASN A 62 10.51 16.01 -1.91
CA ASN A 62 11.79 16.31 -1.24
C ASN A 62 11.74 16.05 0.27
N VAL A 63 10.54 15.98 0.85
CA VAL A 63 10.32 15.81 2.29
C VAL A 63 9.82 14.40 2.61
N LEU A 64 9.19 13.72 1.65
CA LEU A 64 8.59 12.39 1.80
C LEU A 64 8.99 11.47 0.65
N PRO A 65 8.96 10.14 0.85
CA PRO A 65 9.14 9.19 -0.25
C PRO A 65 8.15 9.47 -1.41
N PRO A 66 8.61 9.42 -2.67
CA PRO A 66 7.83 9.89 -3.82
C PRO A 66 6.51 9.12 -4.03
N ALA A 67 6.48 7.83 -3.70
CA ALA A 67 5.25 7.03 -3.74
C ALA A 67 4.20 7.52 -2.73
N ARG A 68 4.64 7.90 -1.53
CA ARG A 68 3.76 8.42 -0.47
C ARG A 68 3.30 9.84 -0.79
N ALA A 69 4.19 10.70 -1.26
CA ALA A 69 3.85 12.05 -1.73
C ALA A 69 2.76 12.03 -2.81
N ARG A 70 2.88 11.14 -3.81
CA ARG A 70 1.85 10.94 -4.84
C ARG A 70 0.53 10.46 -4.26
N SER A 71 0.54 9.48 -3.37
CA SER A 71 -0.68 8.95 -2.75
C SER A 71 -1.46 10.03 -1.99
N GLU A 72 -0.77 10.83 -1.18
CA GLU A 72 -1.39 11.91 -0.41
C GLU A 72 -1.98 12.99 -1.33
N LEU A 73 -1.21 13.43 -2.33
CA LEU A 73 -1.66 14.46 -3.27
C LEU A 73 -2.82 13.99 -4.16
N ARG A 74 -2.88 12.70 -4.52
CA ARG A 74 -4.06 12.10 -5.17
C ARG A 74 -5.29 12.16 -4.26
N GLY A 75 -5.13 11.84 -2.98
CA GLY A 75 -6.21 11.96 -1.99
C GLY A 75 -6.74 13.39 -1.88
N LEU A 76 -5.85 14.38 -1.92
CA LEU A 76 -6.23 15.80 -1.94
C LEU A 76 -6.96 16.19 -3.22
N ALA A 77 -6.46 15.76 -4.39
CA ALA A 77 -7.10 16.04 -5.67
C ALA A 77 -8.51 15.41 -5.76
N ALA A 78 -8.69 14.19 -5.25
CA ALA A 78 -10.00 13.53 -5.19
C ALA A 78 -10.99 14.25 -4.26
N ARG A 79 -10.53 14.73 -3.09
CA ARG A 79 -11.37 15.54 -2.17
C ARG A 79 -11.75 16.88 -2.80
N LEU A 80 -10.83 17.51 -3.52
CA LEU A 80 -11.11 18.74 -4.25
C LEU A 80 -12.15 18.51 -5.36
N GLN A 81 -12.06 17.39 -6.10
CA GLN A 81 -13.05 17.01 -7.12
C GLN A 81 -14.43 16.72 -6.53
N ALA A 82 -14.49 16.03 -5.38
CA ALA A 82 -15.76 15.75 -4.71
C ALA A 82 -16.49 17.03 -4.28
N GLN A 83 -15.75 18.08 -3.90
CA GLN A 83 -16.32 19.38 -3.55
C GLN A 83 -16.55 20.30 -4.75
N TYR A 84 -15.74 20.15 -5.81
CA TYR A 84 -15.79 20.95 -7.03
C TYR A 84 -15.78 20.03 -8.27
N PRO A 85 -16.92 19.39 -8.61
CA PRO A 85 -16.99 18.36 -9.66
C PRO A 85 -16.67 18.87 -11.06
N LYS A 86 -16.67 20.20 -11.25
CA LYS A 86 -16.28 20.86 -12.52
C LYS A 86 -14.76 20.92 -12.74
N ALA A 87 -13.94 20.51 -11.76
CA ALA A 87 -12.48 20.56 -11.86
C ALA A 87 -11.91 19.17 -12.30
N PRO A 88 -11.38 19.04 -13.53
CA PRO A 88 -10.88 17.77 -14.05
C PRO A 88 -9.59 17.31 -13.34
N THR A 89 -9.64 16.19 -12.62
CA THR A 89 -8.47 15.67 -11.89
C THR A 89 -7.37 15.20 -12.83
N LEU A 90 -6.25 15.92 -12.84
CA LEU A 90 -5.06 15.59 -13.63
C LEU A 90 -4.31 14.33 -13.17
N PHE A 91 -4.79 13.68 -12.10
CA PHE A 91 -4.27 12.41 -11.59
C PHE A 91 -5.13 11.20 -11.98
N LEU A 92 -6.17 11.38 -12.81
CA LEU A 92 -6.91 10.27 -13.41
C LEU A 92 -5.96 9.51 -14.34
N GLU A 93 -5.64 8.26 -13.99
CA GLU A 93 -5.37 7.23 -14.99
C GLU A 93 -6.61 7.13 -15.89
N PRO A 94 -6.44 6.93 -17.21
CA PRO A 94 -7.56 6.98 -18.14
C PRO A 94 -8.58 5.91 -17.73
N ALA A 95 -9.73 6.36 -17.24
CA ALA A 95 -10.88 5.52 -17.05
C ALA A 95 -11.34 5.09 -18.44
N ALA A 96 -10.96 3.87 -18.83
CA ALA A 96 -11.62 3.01 -19.82
C ALA A 96 -12.54 3.76 -20.79
N ALA A 97 -11.96 4.54 -21.69
CA ALA A 97 -12.60 4.93 -22.94
C ALA A 97 -12.13 3.93 -24.00
N TRP A 98 -12.62 2.70 -23.90
CA TRP A 98 -12.60 1.79 -25.04
C TRP A 98 -13.75 2.26 -25.95
N GLU A 99 -13.46 3.28 -26.75
CA GLU A 99 -14.17 3.47 -28.01
C GLU A 99 -13.98 2.20 -28.84
N ASP A 100 -15.11 1.62 -29.21
CA ASP A 100 -15.31 0.43 -30.04
C ASP A 100 -14.36 0.40 -31.26
N PRO A 101 -13.33 -0.47 -31.27
CA PRO A 101 -12.65 -0.85 -32.50
C PRO A 101 -13.36 -2.10 -33.03
N GLY A 102 -13.98 -1.94 -34.19
CA GLY A 102 -14.78 -2.98 -34.82
C GLY A 102 -14.11 -4.33 -34.92
N ASP A 103 -14.95 -5.36 -34.83
CA ASP A 103 -14.80 -6.69 -35.45
C ASP A 103 -13.37 -7.24 -35.46
N LEU A 104 -12.81 -7.45 -34.27
CA LEU A 104 -11.63 -8.30 -34.09
C LEU A 104 -12.14 -9.70 -33.72
N SER A 105 -12.30 -10.56 -34.72
CA SER A 105 -12.59 -11.97 -34.50
C SER A 105 -11.45 -12.60 -33.70
N ALA A 106 -11.80 -13.37 -32.67
CA ALA A 106 -10.86 -14.00 -31.73
C ALA A 106 -9.89 -15.02 -32.36
N ASP A 107 -9.96 -15.24 -33.67
CA ASP A 107 -9.16 -16.19 -34.42
C ASP A 107 -7.92 -15.57 -35.11
N ASP A 108 -7.74 -14.23 -35.07
CA ASP A 108 -6.63 -13.53 -35.75
C ASP A 108 -5.45 -13.14 -34.83
N PHE A 109 -5.47 -13.52 -33.56
CA PHE A 109 -4.35 -13.35 -32.63
C PHE A 109 -3.65 -14.69 -32.35
N GLU A 110 -2.93 -15.22 -33.34
CA GLU A 110 -1.90 -16.21 -33.08
C GLU A 110 -0.61 -15.47 -32.69
N PHE A 111 -0.53 -15.06 -31.41
CA PHE A 111 0.70 -14.53 -30.83
C PHE A 111 1.50 -15.68 -30.20
N ASP A 112 2.53 -16.09 -30.94
CA ASP A 112 3.51 -17.11 -30.58
C ASP A 112 4.55 -16.53 -29.59
N ASP A 113 4.09 -16.06 -28.42
CA ASP A 113 4.95 -15.60 -27.31
C ASP A 113 4.67 -16.43 -26.05
N PRO A 114 5.48 -17.47 -25.76
CA PRO A 114 5.42 -18.18 -24.51
C PRO A 114 6.24 -17.40 -23.47
N GLU A 115 5.58 -16.66 -22.55
CA GLU A 115 6.01 -16.51 -21.13
C GLU A 115 5.34 -15.40 -20.28
N TYR A 116 4.33 -14.66 -20.75
CA TYR A 116 3.76 -13.54 -19.94
C TYR A 116 2.28 -13.64 -19.54
N THR A 117 1.76 -14.84 -19.30
CA THR A 117 0.43 -15.06 -18.69
C THR A 117 0.47 -15.99 -17.48
N SER A 118 1.28 -15.69 -16.46
CA SER A 118 1.01 -16.26 -15.14
C SER A 118 0.04 -15.35 -14.40
N VAL A 119 -1.25 -15.69 -14.46
CA VAL A 119 -2.25 -15.25 -13.48
C VAL A 119 -1.63 -15.40 -12.08
N PRO A 120 -1.72 -14.43 -11.15
CA PRO A 120 -1.20 -14.61 -9.81
C PRO A 120 -1.80 -15.87 -9.21
N THR A 121 -1.01 -16.93 -9.09
CA THR A 121 -1.50 -18.20 -8.57
C THR A 121 -1.81 -18.01 -7.10
N GLU A 122 -3.07 -17.71 -6.76
CA GLU A 122 -3.52 -17.66 -5.38
C GLU A 122 -3.30 -19.05 -4.76
N ARG A 123 -2.43 -19.13 -3.76
CA ARG A 123 -2.11 -20.38 -3.08
C ARG A 123 -3.08 -20.55 -1.91
N ARG A 124 -3.99 -21.49 -2.05
CA ARG A 124 -5.01 -21.81 -1.04
C ARG A 124 -4.51 -22.94 -0.15
N TYR A 125 -4.54 -22.72 1.16
CA TYR A 125 -4.15 -23.73 2.15
C TYR A 125 -5.28 -23.97 3.15
N ALA A 126 -5.58 -25.24 3.42
CA ALA A 126 -6.56 -25.64 4.43
C ALA A 126 -5.96 -25.51 5.85
N LEU A 127 -5.90 -24.29 6.38
CA LEU A 127 -5.27 -23.99 7.68
C LEU A 127 -6.03 -24.56 8.89
N GLY A 128 -7.27 -25.01 8.69
CA GLY A 128 -8.02 -25.81 9.68
C GLY A 128 -7.52 -27.25 9.82
N SER A 129 -6.68 -27.74 8.91
CA SER A 129 -6.12 -29.09 8.94
C SER A 129 -4.61 -29.07 9.27
N PRO A 130 -4.09 -30.04 10.04
CA PRO A 130 -2.66 -30.13 10.32
C PRO A 130 -1.83 -30.35 9.04
N ASP A 131 -2.38 -31.02 8.04
CA ASP A 131 -1.71 -31.27 6.75
C ASP A 131 -1.61 -30.00 5.91
N GLY A 132 -2.68 -29.19 5.84
CA GLY A 132 -2.66 -27.90 5.17
C GLY A 132 -1.72 -26.89 5.85
N GLN A 133 -1.65 -26.89 7.19
CA GLN A 133 -0.64 -26.12 7.93
C GLN A 133 0.79 -26.57 7.60
N GLN A 134 1.01 -27.88 7.50
CA GLN A 134 2.32 -28.44 7.16
C GLN A 134 2.73 -28.09 5.73
N ALA A 135 1.80 -28.17 4.76
CA ALA A 135 2.03 -27.79 3.38
C ALA A 135 2.45 -26.32 3.26
N LEU A 136 1.72 -25.41 3.94
CA LEU A 136 2.07 -23.99 4.00
C LEU A 136 3.50 -23.78 4.54
N ILE A 137 3.82 -24.43 5.66
CA ILE A 137 5.13 -24.32 6.31
C ILE A 137 6.25 -24.87 5.41
N GLN A 138 5.99 -25.95 4.67
CA GLN A 138 6.96 -26.49 3.72
C GLN A 138 7.18 -25.54 2.55
N ASP A 139 6.12 -24.97 1.99
CA ASP A 139 6.19 -24.06 0.85
C ASP A 139 6.90 -22.75 1.21
N LEU A 140 6.51 -22.11 2.31
CA LEU A 140 7.21 -20.91 2.80
C LEU A 140 8.65 -21.22 3.23
N GLY A 141 8.92 -22.45 3.68
CA GLY A 141 10.25 -22.88 4.09
C GLY A 141 11.23 -23.07 2.94
N ARG A 142 10.75 -23.11 1.68
CA ARG A 142 11.59 -23.13 0.48
C ARG A 142 12.13 -21.74 0.11
N ILE A 143 11.56 -20.67 0.68
CA ILE A 143 12.00 -19.30 0.40
C ILE A 143 13.36 -19.07 1.07
N GLN A 144 14.35 -18.68 0.26
CA GLN A 144 15.68 -18.42 0.75
C GLN A 144 15.69 -17.30 1.81
N GLY A 145 16.35 -17.60 2.93
CA GLY A 145 16.52 -16.70 4.07
C GLY A 145 15.32 -16.62 5.02
N VAL A 146 14.25 -17.40 4.79
CA VAL A 146 13.24 -17.64 5.83
C VAL A 146 13.86 -18.52 6.92
N GLN A 147 13.84 -18.01 8.15
CA GLN A 147 14.41 -18.64 9.33
C GLN A 147 13.33 -19.32 10.20
N GLY A 148 12.09 -18.86 10.12
CA GLY A 148 11.01 -19.39 10.94
C GLY A 148 9.65 -19.14 10.32
N ILE A 149 8.72 -20.08 10.52
CA ILE A 149 7.33 -19.96 10.07
C ILE A 149 6.43 -20.40 11.21
N LEU A 150 5.42 -19.59 11.49
CA LEU A 150 4.40 -19.85 12.49
C LEU A 150 3.02 -19.76 11.87
N VAL A 151 2.14 -20.66 12.28
CA VAL A 151 0.70 -20.55 12.07
C VAL A 151 0.05 -20.44 13.44
N CYS A 152 -0.67 -19.35 13.68
CA CYS A 152 -1.46 -19.13 14.88
C CYS A 152 -2.92 -18.84 14.51
N ARG A 153 -3.82 -18.96 15.49
CA ARG A 153 -5.19 -18.49 15.38
C ARG A 153 -5.24 -16.97 15.58
N ALA A 154 -6.36 -16.36 15.19
CA ALA A 154 -6.60 -14.94 15.43
C ALA A 154 -6.44 -14.54 16.92
N ASN A 155 -6.75 -15.45 17.87
CA ASN A 155 -6.60 -15.24 19.31
C ASN A 155 -5.13 -15.28 19.81
N GLY A 156 -4.16 -15.52 18.93
CA GLY A 156 -2.74 -15.64 19.27
C GLY A 156 -2.28 -17.04 19.70
N GLU A 157 -3.17 -18.03 19.72
CA GLU A 157 -2.84 -19.44 19.99
C GLU A 157 -2.00 -20.01 18.84
N VAL A 158 -0.81 -20.50 19.15
CA VAL A 158 0.09 -21.12 18.17
C VAL A 158 -0.40 -22.53 17.83
N LEU A 159 -0.73 -22.76 16.56
CA LEU A 159 -1.15 -24.07 16.06
C LEU A 159 0.05 -24.90 15.60
N ARG A 160 1.01 -24.24 14.94
CA ARG A 160 2.21 -24.90 14.43
C ARG A 160 3.37 -23.94 14.26
N GLU A 161 4.57 -24.45 14.50
CA GLU A 161 5.82 -23.73 14.37
C GLU A 161 6.86 -24.58 13.63
N LYS A 162 7.60 -23.95 12.73
CA LYS A 162 8.87 -24.47 12.21
C LYS A 162 9.93 -23.40 12.37
N ALA A 163 10.73 -23.53 13.42
CA ALA A 163 11.93 -22.73 13.63
C ALA A 163 13.14 -23.47 13.04
N LEU A 164 13.86 -22.84 12.12
CA LEU A 164 15.23 -23.24 11.80
C LEU A 164 16.15 -22.50 12.75
N SER A 165 16.72 -23.25 13.71
CA SER A 165 17.85 -22.89 14.58
C SER A 165 17.80 -21.49 15.24
N GLY A 166 17.47 -21.46 16.54
CA GLY A 166 17.91 -20.37 17.42
C GLY A 166 16.87 -19.32 17.84
N VAL A 167 15.57 -19.53 17.59
CA VAL A 167 14.54 -18.50 17.88
C VAL A 167 13.54 -18.93 18.95
N GLY A 168 14.03 -19.20 20.16
CA GLY A 168 13.22 -19.69 21.29
C GLY A 168 12.19 -18.72 21.89
N ASN A 169 12.01 -17.51 21.34
CA ASN A 169 11.15 -16.46 21.90
C ASN A 169 10.11 -15.92 20.91
N LEU A 170 9.85 -16.64 19.82
CA LEU A 170 9.06 -16.12 18.71
C LEU A 170 7.54 -16.12 19.00
N GLY A 171 7.06 -17.14 19.73
CA GLY A 171 5.63 -17.32 20.00
C GLY A 171 4.99 -16.17 20.79
N SER A 172 5.70 -15.56 21.74
CA SER A 172 5.16 -14.47 22.57
C SER A 172 5.06 -13.14 21.80
N VAL A 173 6.07 -12.81 20.98
CA VAL A 173 6.06 -11.63 20.11
C VAL A 173 4.96 -11.76 19.05
N ILE A 174 4.79 -12.96 18.50
CA ILE A 174 3.77 -13.21 17.48
C ILE A 174 2.36 -13.21 18.09
N ALA A 175 2.16 -13.77 19.28
CA ALA A 175 0.87 -13.71 19.99
C ALA A 175 0.46 -12.26 20.30
N ALA A 176 1.39 -11.45 20.81
CA ALA A 176 1.14 -10.02 21.06
C ALA A 176 0.80 -9.27 19.76
N THR A 177 1.47 -9.64 18.66
CA THR A 177 1.24 -9.01 17.36
C THR A 177 -0.09 -9.44 16.75
N ALA A 178 -0.49 -10.72 16.85
CA ALA A 178 -1.80 -11.19 16.42
C ALA A 178 -2.97 -10.45 17.11
N MET A 179 -2.82 -10.08 18.39
CA MET A 179 -3.81 -9.26 19.09
C MET A 179 -3.89 -7.82 18.55
N LEU A 180 -2.79 -7.25 18.06
CA LEU A 180 -2.80 -5.94 17.39
C LEU A 180 -3.56 -5.99 16.06
N PHE A 181 -3.45 -7.10 15.33
CA PHE A 181 -4.19 -7.33 14.09
C PHE A 181 -5.71 -7.36 14.31
N GLN A 182 -6.19 -8.02 15.37
CA GLN A 182 -7.61 -8.03 15.73
C GLN A 182 -8.16 -6.62 16.03
N LYS A 183 -7.37 -5.77 16.69
CA LYS A 183 -7.81 -4.42 17.08
C LYS A 183 -7.81 -3.40 15.94
N ARG A 184 -6.99 -3.60 14.92
CA ARG A 184 -6.77 -2.60 13.85
C ARG A 184 -7.11 -3.07 12.43
N ALA A 185 -7.68 -4.27 12.28
CA ALA A 185 -8.06 -4.85 10.99
C ALA A 185 -6.93 -4.75 9.92
N LEU A 186 -5.69 -4.98 10.35
CA LEU A 186 -4.53 -4.89 9.48
C LEU A 186 -4.51 -6.07 8.50
N THR A 187 -4.09 -5.86 7.26
CA THR A 187 -4.04 -6.92 6.23
C THR A 187 -2.65 -7.56 6.11
N LEU A 188 -1.63 -6.87 6.62
CA LEU A 188 -0.22 -7.28 6.58
C LEU A 188 0.58 -6.43 7.57
N MET A 189 1.64 -6.99 8.14
CA MET A 189 2.59 -6.29 9.00
C MET A 189 4.00 -6.82 8.75
N SER A 190 4.97 -5.92 8.83
CA SER A 190 6.38 -6.26 8.94
C SER A 190 6.97 -5.51 10.12
N ALA A 191 7.59 -6.22 11.04
CA ALA A 191 8.33 -5.65 12.17
C ALA A 191 9.81 -6.00 12.02
N ASP A 192 10.66 -4.98 11.98
CA ASP A 192 12.10 -5.16 12.00
C ASP A 192 12.59 -5.28 13.46
N MET A 193 13.33 -6.35 13.74
CA MET A 193 13.93 -6.67 15.04
C MET A 193 15.47 -6.59 14.96
N GLY A 194 16.01 -5.87 13.97
CA GLY A 194 17.43 -5.56 13.81
C GLY A 194 18.22 -6.66 13.11
N GLN A 195 18.15 -7.90 13.61
CA GLN A 195 18.78 -9.07 12.96
C GLN A 195 17.79 -9.93 12.19
N GLN A 196 16.49 -9.69 12.36
CA GLN A 196 15.42 -10.47 11.77
C GLN A 196 14.23 -9.55 11.49
N THR A 197 13.46 -9.87 10.46
CA THR A 197 12.20 -9.20 10.17
C THR A 197 11.05 -10.18 10.29
N VAL A 198 10.08 -9.88 11.15
CA VAL A 198 8.87 -10.68 11.32
C VAL A 198 7.79 -10.11 10.42
N CYS A 199 7.37 -10.89 9.42
CA CYS A 199 6.27 -10.58 8.53
C CYS A 199 5.04 -11.38 8.94
N MET A 200 3.90 -10.71 9.14
CA MET A 200 2.66 -11.34 9.57
C MET A 200 1.50 -10.98 8.67
N ARG A 201 0.64 -11.97 8.43
CA ARG A 201 -0.57 -11.82 7.63
C ARG A 201 -1.73 -12.61 8.25
N PRO A 202 -2.90 -11.96 8.48
CA PRO A 202 -4.12 -12.69 8.76
C PRO A 202 -4.65 -13.34 7.49
N VAL A 203 -5.02 -14.61 7.61
CA VAL A 203 -5.54 -15.47 6.56
C VAL A 203 -6.83 -16.09 7.12
N GLY A 204 -7.94 -15.39 6.87
CA GLY A 204 -9.27 -15.70 7.43
C GLY A 204 -9.25 -15.76 8.97
N SER A 205 -9.51 -16.93 9.55
CA SER A 205 -9.52 -17.11 11.02
C SER A 205 -8.13 -17.36 11.63
N TYR A 206 -7.10 -17.44 10.78
CA TYR A 206 -5.73 -17.76 11.15
C TYR A 206 -4.79 -16.59 10.86
N CYS A 207 -3.59 -16.66 11.41
CA CYS A 207 -2.51 -15.72 11.19
C CYS A 207 -1.25 -16.51 10.85
N VAL A 208 -0.60 -16.13 9.75
CA VAL A 208 0.67 -16.70 9.31
C VAL A 208 1.76 -15.69 9.60
N ALA A 209 2.78 -16.11 10.33
CA ALA A 209 3.97 -15.31 10.60
C ALA A 209 5.19 -15.97 9.97
N VAL A 210 6.06 -15.17 9.38
CA VAL A 210 7.32 -15.59 8.79
C VAL A 210 8.44 -14.72 9.31
N VAL A 211 9.51 -15.35 9.76
CA VAL A 211 10.74 -14.70 10.20
C VAL A 211 11.73 -14.75 9.06
N ALA A 212 12.10 -13.59 8.58
CA ALA A 212 13.11 -13.39 7.57
C ALA A 212 14.44 -13.04 8.24
N GLY A 213 15.52 -13.66 7.79
CA GLY A 213 16.87 -13.32 8.20
C GLY A 213 17.40 -12.02 7.57
N PRO A 214 18.63 -11.62 7.94
CA PRO A 214 19.27 -10.45 7.36
C PRO A 214 19.59 -10.71 5.89
N GLY A 215 19.16 -9.79 5.00
CA GLY A 215 19.38 -9.90 3.56
C GLY A 215 18.23 -10.55 2.76
N VAL A 216 17.13 -10.94 3.41
CA VAL A 216 15.93 -11.37 2.68
C VAL A 216 15.27 -10.19 1.97
N ASN A 217 14.85 -10.40 0.73
CA ASN A 217 14.00 -9.43 0.04
C ASN A 217 12.59 -9.42 0.66
N ILE A 218 12.39 -8.52 1.63
CA ILE A 218 11.12 -8.37 2.34
C ILE A 218 9.97 -8.04 1.38
N GLY A 219 10.19 -7.23 0.34
CA GLY A 219 9.16 -6.91 -0.66
C GLY A 219 8.64 -8.15 -1.39
N ARG A 220 9.54 -9.05 -1.80
CA ARG A 220 9.19 -10.33 -2.40
C ARG A 220 8.46 -11.23 -1.39
N LEU A 221 8.97 -11.34 -0.16
CA LEU A 221 8.34 -12.16 0.88
C LEU A 221 6.92 -11.68 1.22
N LEU A 222 6.71 -10.36 1.30
CA LEU A 222 5.40 -9.77 1.54
C LEU A 222 4.45 -10.04 0.37
N SER A 223 4.94 -9.99 -0.87
CA SER A 223 4.16 -10.32 -2.06
C SER A 223 3.74 -11.79 -2.08
N GLU A 224 4.66 -12.70 -1.72
CA GLU A 224 4.40 -14.14 -1.56
C GLU A 224 3.37 -14.39 -0.46
N LEU A 225 3.53 -13.76 0.70
CA LEU A 225 2.57 -13.84 1.79
C LEU A 225 1.20 -13.33 1.35
N GLN A 226 1.13 -12.25 0.57
CA GLN A 226 -0.12 -11.69 0.09
C GLN A 226 -0.91 -12.62 -0.84
N GLN A 227 -0.26 -13.56 -1.50
CA GLN A 227 -0.90 -14.54 -2.38
C GLN A 227 -1.57 -15.69 -1.61
N ILE A 228 -1.27 -15.83 -0.31
CA ILE A 228 -1.84 -16.88 0.54
C ILE A 228 -3.30 -16.56 0.84
N ARG A 229 -4.14 -17.57 0.68
CA ARG A 229 -5.57 -17.58 1.05
C ARG A 229 -5.89 -18.81 1.88
N GLU A 230 -6.88 -18.69 2.74
CA GLU A 230 -7.47 -19.84 3.42
C GLU A 230 -8.29 -20.62 2.38
N ALA A 231 -8.09 -21.94 2.33
CA ALA A 231 -9.05 -22.84 1.69
C ALA A 231 -10.18 -23.10 2.69
N ALA A 232 -11.42 -22.88 2.25
CA ALA A 232 -12.63 -23.15 3.04
C ALA A 232 -12.78 -24.64 3.35
#